data_AF-A0A2S9YAJ6-F1
#
_entry.id   AF-A0A2S9YAJ6-F1
#
_cell.length_a   1.000
_cell.length_b   1.000
_cell.length_c   1.000
_cell.angle_alpha   90.00
_cell.angle_beta   90.00
_cell.angle_gamma   90.00
#
_symmetry.space_group_name_H-M   'P 1'
#
loop_
_entity.id
_entity.type
_entity.pdbx_description
1 polymer ?
#
loop_
_entity_poly.entity_id
_entity_poly.type
_entity_poly.pdbx_seq_one_letter_code
_entity_poly.pdbx_strand_id
1 'polypeptide(L)'
;MFEVDAVLITNGIASLSADRVQMRLWGQAEGYEVLAPLDGQLLGYEIPAGAAQFMISGLNASEGSNRFMAANSTEIWISESRGLWSMASFEVAFEDGNHNLWTVTLEDSQWID
;
A
#
# COMPACT_ATOMS: atom_id res chain seq x y z
N MET A 1 1.31 13.20 2.89
CA MET A 1 0.07 12.47 3.23
C MET A 1 -0.47 11.99 1.90
N PHE A 2 -0.45 10.68 1.65
CA PHE A 2 -1.02 10.12 0.44
C PHE A 2 -2.53 9.93 0.69
N GLU A 3 -3.37 10.65 -0.05
CA GLU A 3 -4.80 10.34 -0.13
C GLU A 3 -4.98 9.49 -1.39
N VAL A 4 -5.39 8.24 -1.21
CA VAL A 4 -5.60 7.30 -2.31
C VAL A 4 -7.09 7.32 -2.63
N ASP A 5 -7.44 7.69 -3.87
CA ASP A 5 -8.82 8.00 -4.26
C ASP A 5 -9.74 6.78 -4.46
N ALA A 6 -9.22 5.55 -4.34
CA ALA A 6 -10.04 4.38 -4.11
C ALA A 6 -9.19 3.29 -3.47
N VAL A 7 -9.64 2.78 -2.33
CA VAL A 7 -9.01 1.65 -1.65
C VAL A 7 -10.01 0.50 -1.74
N LEU A 8 -9.73 -0.50 -2.57
CA LEU A 8 -10.55 -1.71 -2.60
C LEU A 8 -10.14 -2.59 -1.41
N ILE A 9 -11.02 -2.71 -0.42
CA ILE A 9 -10.88 -3.67 0.68
C ILE A 9 -11.80 -4.85 0.39
N THR A 10 -11.23 -6.03 0.20
CA THR A 10 -12.01 -7.26 -0.05
C THR A 10 -11.35 -8.49 0.56
N ASN A 11 -12.15 -9.51 0.86
CA ASN A 11 -11.68 -10.86 1.19
C ASN A 11 -12.01 -11.88 0.08
N GLY A 12 -12.31 -11.38 -1.13
CA GLY A 12 -12.73 -12.20 -2.29
C GLY A 12 -14.20 -12.61 -2.29
N ILE A 13 -14.94 -12.43 -1.19
CA ILE A 13 -16.37 -12.79 -1.06
C ILE A 13 -17.21 -11.56 -0.67
N ALA A 14 -16.63 -10.63 0.07
CA ALA A 14 -17.24 -9.39 0.52
C ALA A 14 -16.29 -8.21 0.29
N SER A 15 -16.87 -7.01 0.20
CA SER A 15 -16.15 -5.75 0.24
C SER A 15 -16.49 -5.01 1.53
N LEU A 16 -15.49 -4.44 2.18
CA LEU A 16 -15.69 -3.68 3.41
C LEU A 16 -16.14 -2.26 3.03
N SER A 17 -17.40 -1.93 3.30
CA SER A 17 -17.94 -0.58 3.08
C SER A 17 -17.56 0.31 4.26
N ALA A 18 -16.52 1.12 4.11
CA ALA A 18 -16.21 2.21 5.02
C ALA A 18 -16.50 3.55 4.34
N ASP A 19 -17.07 4.50 5.08
CA ASP A 19 -17.35 5.85 4.55
C ASP A 19 -16.06 6.58 4.18
N ARG A 20 -14.97 6.27 4.88
CA ARG A 20 -13.62 6.69 4.54
C ARG A 20 -12.60 5.67 5.02
N VAL A 21 -11.68 5.29 4.13
CA VAL A 21 -10.47 4.53 4.47
C VAL A 21 -9.28 5.49 4.39
N GLN A 22 -8.46 5.51 5.44
CA GLN A 22 -7.16 6.18 5.41
C GLN A 22 -6.06 5.16 5.62
N MET A 23 -5.10 5.12 4.71
CA MET A 23 -3.89 4.31 4.88
C MET A 23 -2.68 5.23 5.02
N ARG A 24 -1.81 4.93 5.98
CA ARG A 24 -0.57 5.68 6.19
C ARG A 24 0.58 4.72 6.45
N LEU A 25 1.73 4.99 5.84
CA LEU A 25 2.97 4.33 6.22
C LEU A 25 3.27 4.62 7.69
N TRP A 26 3.55 3.57 8.45
CA TRP A 26 3.94 3.63 9.84
C TRP A 26 5.46 3.48 9.95
N GLY A 27 6.13 4.57 10.33
CA GLY A 27 7.58 4.60 10.38
C GLY A 27 8.21 4.67 8.97
N GLN A 28 9.36 4.01 8.82
CA GLN A 28 10.08 3.90 7.55
C GLN A 28 9.95 2.47 7.02
N ALA A 29 9.82 2.32 5.71
CA ALA A 29 9.93 1.03 5.04
C ALA A 29 11.38 0.80 4.62
N GLU A 30 11.91 -0.39 4.88
CA GLU A 30 13.22 -0.79 4.38
C GLU A 30 13.08 -1.26 2.92
N GLY A 31 13.98 -0.79 2.06
CA GLY A 31 14.02 -1.14 0.64
C GLY A 31 15.43 -0.99 0.09
N TYR A 32 15.60 -1.30 -1.19
CA TYR A 32 16.88 -1.21 -1.87
C TYR A 32 16.76 -0.62 -3.28
N GLU A 33 17.84 0.00 -3.73
CA GLU A 33 17.99 0.45 -5.12
C GLU A 33 18.15 -0.76 -6.03
N VAL A 34 17.42 -0.73 -7.14
CA VAL A 34 17.55 -1.72 -8.22
C VAL A 34 18.26 -1.05 -9.38
N LEU A 35 19.42 -1.59 -9.74
CA LEU A 35 20.29 -1.06 -10.77
C LEU A 35 20.24 -1.95 -12.03
N ALA A 36 20.34 -1.32 -13.20
CA ALA A 36 20.44 -2.00 -14.47
C ALA A 36 21.73 -2.82 -14.52
N PRO A 37 21.68 -4.08 -14.99
CA PRO A 37 22.78 -5.03 -14.86
C PRO A 37 24.00 -4.69 -15.74
N LEU A 38 23.85 -3.84 -16.76
CA LEU A 38 24.89 -3.56 -17.75
C LEU A 38 25.68 -2.27 -17.46
N ASP A 39 24.99 -1.20 -17.08
CA ASP A 39 25.56 0.13 -16.90
C ASP A 39 25.40 0.68 -15.47
N GLY A 40 24.76 -0.07 -14.58
CA GLY A 40 24.50 0.34 -13.21
C GLY A 40 23.52 1.50 -13.09
N GLN A 41 22.78 1.83 -14.16
CA GLN A 41 21.77 2.87 -14.12
C GLN A 41 20.68 2.53 -13.10
N LEU A 42 20.28 3.48 -12.25
CA LEU A 42 19.15 3.29 -11.33
C LEU A 42 17.86 3.04 -12.12
N LEU A 43 17.21 1.91 -11.89
CA LEU A 43 15.91 1.55 -12.47
C LEU A 43 14.76 1.92 -11.55
N GLY A 44 14.99 1.88 -10.23
CA GLY A 44 13.98 2.17 -9.23
C GLY A 44 14.37 1.66 -7.85
N TYR A 45 13.37 1.56 -6.99
CA TYR A 45 13.45 1.12 -5.61
C TYR A 45 12.46 0.00 -5.39
N GLU A 46 12.90 -1.04 -4.68
CA GLU A 46 12.06 -2.16 -4.30
C GLU A 46 11.94 -2.21 -2.78
N ILE A 47 10.71 -2.35 -2.29
CA ILE A 47 10.39 -2.61 -0.89
C ILE A 47 9.85 -4.04 -0.82
N PRO A 48 10.57 -4.98 -0.19
CA PRO A 48 10.14 -6.37 -0.09
C PRO A 48 8.80 -6.54 0.62
N ALA A 49 8.11 -7.65 0.34
CA ALA A 49 6.93 -8.07 1.10
C ALA A 49 7.23 -8.09 2.61
N GLY A 50 6.35 -7.48 3.40
CA GLY A 50 6.45 -7.37 4.85
C GLY A 50 7.32 -6.22 5.36
N ALA A 51 8.05 -5.51 4.49
CA ALA A 51 8.99 -4.47 4.90
C ALA A 51 8.34 -3.09 5.14
N ALA A 52 7.17 -2.82 4.53
CA ALA A 52 6.39 -1.61 4.77
C ALA A 52 5.22 -1.91 5.71
N GLN A 53 5.18 -1.23 6.85
CA GLN A 53 4.04 -1.27 7.76
C GLN A 53 3.07 -0.12 7.49
N PHE A 54 1.78 -0.41 7.50
CA PHE A 54 0.71 0.54 7.27
C PHE A 54 -0.25 0.54 8.44
N MET A 55 -0.65 1.74 8.87
CA MET A 55 -1.83 1.94 9.69
C MET A 55 -3.02 2.19 8.76
N ILE A 56 -3.98 1.26 8.78
CA ILE A 56 -5.25 1.36 8.06
C ILE A 56 -6.31 1.81 9.05
N SER A 57 -6.96 2.94 8.78
CA SER A 57 -8.06 3.46 9.57
C SER A 57 -9.34 3.49 8.75
N GLY A 58 -10.34 2.74 9.17
CA GLY A 58 -11.70 2.81 8.62
C GLY A 58 -12.57 3.69 9.51
N LEU A 59 -13.26 4.65 8.91
CA LEU A 59 -14.33 5.42 9.55
C LEU A 59 -15.67 4.92 9.01
N ASN A 60 -16.51 4.39 9.90
CA ASN A 60 -17.92 4.14 9.65
C ASN A 60 -18.73 5.04 10.58
N ALA A 61 -19.58 5.90 10.02
CA ALA A 61 -20.37 6.87 10.77
C ALA A 61 -21.30 6.22 11.81
N SER A 62 -21.66 4.94 11.62
CA SER A 62 -22.54 4.17 12.52
C SER A 62 -21.81 3.28 13.52
N GLU A 63 -20.59 2.83 13.21
CA GLU A 63 -19.85 1.83 14.01
C GLU A 63 -18.57 2.36 14.66
N GLY A 64 -18.15 3.59 14.32
CA GLY A 64 -16.96 4.24 14.87
C GLY A 64 -15.70 4.09 14.00
N SER A 65 -14.54 4.29 14.61
CA SER A 65 -13.24 4.19 13.93
C SER A 65 -12.54 2.88 14.29
N ASN A 66 -12.24 2.08 13.28
CA ASN A 66 -11.36 0.91 13.41
C ASN A 66 -9.96 1.25 12.92
N ARG A 67 -8.93 0.72 13.60
CA ARG A 67 -7.53 0.87 13.20
C ARG A 67 -6.85 -0.48 13.18
N PHE A 68 -6.16 -0.77 12.09
CA PHE A 68 -5.42 -2.00 11.88
C PHE A 68 -3.98 -1.68 11.52
N MET A 69 -3.07 -2.48 12.04
CA MET A 69 -1.68 -2.51 11.59
C MET A 69 -1.55 -3.65 10.59
N ALA A 70 -1.03 -3.34 9.42
CA ALA A 70 -0.88 -4.27 8.32
C ALA A 70 0.51 -4.11 7.70
N ALA A 71 0.98 -5.11 6.98
CA ALA A 71 2.18 -4.98 6.17
C ALA A 71 1.84 -5.26 4.69
N ASN A 72 2.64 -4.74 3.77
CA ASN A 72 2.51 -5.13 2.37
C ASN A 72 2.69 -6.64 2.21
N SER A 73 1.76 -7.30 1.55
CA SER A 73 1.82 -8.74 1.26
C SER A 73 2.58 -9.04 -0.03
N THR A 74 2.70 -8.06 -0.92
CA THR A 74 3.53 -8.11 -2.13
C THR A 74 4.64 -7.08 -2.07
N GLU A 75 5.65 -7.20 -2.93
CA GLU A 75 6.65 -6.16 -3.12
C GLU A 75 6.02 -4.83 -3.58
N ILE A 76 6.65 -3.71 -3.22
CA ILE A 76 6.30 -2.39 -3.73
C ILE A 76 7.44 -1.95 -4.65
N TRP A 77 7.10 -1.69 -5.90
CA TRP A 77 8.03 -1.17 -6.89
C TRP A 77 7.78 0.32 -7.10
N ILE A 78 8.83 1.14 -6.93
CA ILE A 78 8.80 2.58 -7.18
C ILE A 78 9.87 2.91 -8.21
N SER A 79 9.51 3.61 -9.27
CA SER A 79 10.45 4.06 -10.29
C SER A 79 10.23 5.52 -10.66
N GLU A 80 11.27 6.12 -11.22
CA GLU A 80 11.25 7.49 -11.73
C GLU A 80 11.66 7.47 -13.20
N SER A 81 10.90 8.15 -14.06
CA SER A 81 11.26 8.34 -15.45
C SER A 81 10.94 9.75 -15.93
N ARG A 82 11.99 10.54 -16.19
CA ARG A 82 11.90 11.89 -16.79
C ARG A 82 11.04 12.87 -15.98
N GLY A 83 11.18 12.87 -14.67
CA GLY A 83 10.44 13.65 -13.69
C GLY A 83 9.09 13.05 -13.28
N LEU A 84 8.72 11.88 -13.83
CA LEU A 84 7.48 11.19 -13.48
C LEU A 84 7.79 10.03 -12.55
N TRP A 85 7.30 10.12 -11.31
CA TRP A 85 7.32 9.01 -10.37
C TRP A 85 6.16 8.06 -10.64
N SER A 86 6.41 6.78 -10.51
CA SER A 86 5.42 5.72 -10.61
C SER A 86 5.60 4.73 -9.48
N MET A 87 4.48 4.25 -8.94
CA MET A 87 4.42 3.15 -8.00
C MET A 87 3.52 2.07 -8.60
N ALA A 88 4.04 0.85 -8.71
CA ALA A 88 3.25 -0.28 -9.19
C ALA A 88 2.21 -0.70 -8.14
N SER A 89 1.14 -1.34 -8.60
CA SER A 89 0.12 -1.88 -7.72
C SER A 89 0.71 -2.86 -6.71
N PHE A 90 0.24 -2.79 -5.47
CA PHE A 90 0.66 -3.72 -4.42
C PHE A 90 -0.49 -4.02 -3.47
N GLU A 91 -0.34 -5.10 -2.73
CA GLU A 91 -1.33 -5.57 -1.78
C GLU A 91 -0.86 -5.37 -0.34
N VAL A 92 -1.81 -5.10 0.53
CA VAL A 92 -1.64 -5.03 1.99
C VAL A 92 -2.67 -5.96 2.61
N ALA A 93 -2.22 -6.97 3.34
CA ALA A 93 -3.10 -7.94 3.99
C ALA A 93 -3.19 -7.68 5.50
N PHE A 94 -4.39 -7.83 6.07
CA PHE A 94 -4.61 -7.74 7.51
C PHE A 94 -5.71 -8.70 7.97
N GLU A 95 -5.69 -9.00 9.27
CA GLU A 95 -6.69 -9.83 9.93
C GLU A 95 -7.57 -8.95 10.84
N ASP A 96 -8.89 -9.13 10.79
CA ASP A 96 -9.82 -8.42 11.68
C ASP A 96 -9.96 -9.12 13.05
N GLY A 97 -10.72 -8.51 13.96
CA GLY A 97 -10.97 -9.08 15.29
C GLY A 97 -11.78 -10.38 15.31
N ASN A 98 -12.30 -10.83 14.16
CA ASN A 98 -13.04 -12.07 13.98
C ASN A 98 -12.23 -13.12 13.19
N HIS A 99 -10.93 -12.92 13.01
CA HIS A 99 -10.04 -13.80 12.26
C HIS A 99 -10.31 -13.88 10.76
N ASN A 100 -11.00 -12.89 10.17
CA ASN A 100 -11.12 -12.83 8.71
C ASN A 100 -9.91 -12.12 8.12
N LEU A 101 -9.38 -12.69 7.05
CA LEU A 101 -8.32 -12.07 6.24
C LEU A 101 -8.93 -11.11 5.24
N TRP A 102 -8.36 -9.92 5.17
CA TRP A 102 -8.72 -8.85 4.26
C TRP A 102 -7.51 -8.39 3.48
N THR A 103 -7.71 -8.12 2.20
CA THR A 103 -6.69 -7.55 1.32
C THR A 103 -7.13 -6.17 0.89
N VAL A 104 -6.19 -5.25 0.99
CA VAL A 104 -6.26 -3.92 0.40
C VAL A 104 -5.38 -3.90 -0.83
N THR A 105 -5.95 -3.62 -1.99
CA THR A 105 -5.19 -3.41 -3.22
C THR A 105 -5.01 -1.92 -3.44
N LEU A 106 -3.75 -1.49 -3.55
CA LEU A 106 -3.39 -0.19 -4.05
C LEU A 106 -3.05 -0.32 -5.52
N GLU A 107 -3.78 0.43 -6.34
CA GLU A 107 -3.58 0.45 -7.79
C GLU A 107 -2.34 1.24 -8.18
N ASP A 108 -1.90 1.05 -9.42
CA ASP A 108 -0.84 1.83 -10.03
C ASP A 108 -1.06 3.33 -9.82
N SER A 109 -0.02 4.02 -9.38
CA SER A 109 -0.07 5.44 -9.07
C SER A 109 1.09 6.18 -9.72
N GLN A 110 0.84 7.42 -10.14
CA GLN A 110 1.86 8.28 -10.75
C GLN A 110 1.76 9.70 -10.20
N TRP A 111 2.90 10.36 -10.03
CA TRP A 111 2.96 11.76 -9.60
C TRP A 111 4.18 12.48 -10.17
N ILE A 112 4.05 13.80 -10.32
CA ILE A 112 5.14 14.71 -10.68
C ILE A 112 5.52 15.46 -9.41
N ASP A 113 6.81 15.74 -9.22
CA ASP A 113 7.33 16.55 -8.12
C ASP A 113 7.04 18.06 -8.30
#